data_AF-A0A5B9WS92-F1
#
_entry.id   AF-A0A5B9WS92-F1
#
_cell.length_a   1.000
_cell.length_b   1.000
_cell.length_c   1.000
_cell.angle_alpha   90.00
_cell.angle_beta   90.00
_cell.angle_gamma   90.00
#
_symmetry.space_group_name_H-M   'P 1'
#
loop_
_entity.id
_entity.type
_entity.pdbx_description
1 polymer ?
#
loop_
_entity_poly.entity_id
_entity_poly.type
_entity_poly.pdbx_seq_one_letter_code
_entity_poly.pdbx_strand_id
1 'polypeptide(L)'
;MMNDLLLIQEIERYLEGEMSVPEREAFEALRQSDPAIDRQVKEQQQLQQQLRATGQRRQLLSRMNAIHADMGTPVATAVPEPDPAPVIRLRSRRTWLNLAAAACIALVTSLSTIAIMQKASKKATTAQYEDVRRVLNNIQRSQNALIHNINSGKKAPVNPGTYGGTCFAISRNGYMVTNYHVVAGADSIYIQNNKGEAFKAVSVFEDVSSDLAVLRIADSTFHSPALPYSLKLSPVRPGEEVFSMGFPRDEIVYGKGYISAQTGFNGDTLAYQVSIPVNPGNSGAPLLDAHGGVIGIITGKQSTSDGIAFAVKSGHLKRLLDELPKDQFSRKDLKPYSQLAGVNRVEQLKRLEEFVYMVKVYN
;
A
#
# COMPACT_ATOMS: atom_id res chain seq x y z
N MET A 1 -44.65 -4.86 -13.26
CA MET A 1 -43.22 -4.52 -13.36
C MET A 1 -43.12 -3.36 -14.32
N MET A 2 -42.59 -2.23 -13.85
CA MET A 2 -42.37 -1.04 -14.71
C MET A 2 -41.38 -1.44 -15.81
N ASN A 3 -41.57 -0.97 -17.04
CA ASN A 3 -40.59 -1.16 -18.11
C ASN A 3 -39.32 -0.37 -17.75
N ASP A 4 -38.13 -0.98 -17.83
CA ASP A 4 -36.86 -0.34 -17.44
C ASP A 4 -36.64 1.01 -18.13
N LEU A 5 -37.14 1.14 -19.37
CA LEU A 5 -37.05 2.37 -20.15
C LEU A 5 -37.97 3.49 -19.64
N LEU A 6 -39.14 3.13 -19.09
CA LEU A 6 -40.06 4.08 -18.47
C LEU A 6 -39.53 4.54 -17.11
N LEU A 7 -38.90 3.64 -16.36
CA LEU A 7 -38.29 3.95 -15.08
C LEU A 7 -37.15 4.97 -15.24
N ILE A 8 -36.27 4.80 -16.24
CA ILE A 8 -35.20 5.76 -16.54
C ILE A 8 -35.78 7.15 -16.87
N GLN A 9 -36.84 7.22 -17.68
CA GLN A 9 -37.51 8.48 -18.02
C GLN A 9 -38.13 9.17 -16.80
N GLU A 10 -38.73 8.40 -15.88
CA GLU A 10 -39.24 8.94 -14.62
C GLU A 10 -38.12 9.45 -13.71
N ILE A 11 -36.99 8.73 -13.63
CA ILE A 11 -35.81 9.20 -12.88
C ILE A 11 -35.28 10.51 -13.45
N GLU A 12 -35.22 10.65 -14.78
CA GLU A 12 -34.79 11.90 -15.45
C GLU A 12 -35.72 13.06 -15.12
N ARG A 13 -37.04 12.89 -15.32
CA ARG A 13 -38.05 13.91 -14.96
C ARG A 13 -37.97 14.30 -13.48
N TYR A 14 -37.71 13.35 -12.60
CA TYR A 14 -37.51 13.59 -11.17
C TYR A 14 -36.25 14.43 -10.88
N LEU A 15 -35.12 14.08 -11.49
CA LEU A 15 -33.83 14.77 -11.29
C LEU A 15 -33.80 16.16 -11.94
N GLU A 16 -34.51 16.35 -13.03
CA GLU A 16 -34.60 17.61 -13.78
C GLU A 16 -35.67 18.56 -13.22
N GLY A 17 -36.53 18.06 -12.32
CA GLY A 17 -37.58 18.86 -11.68
C GLY A 17 -38.82 19.07 -12.55
N GLU A 18 -39.04 18.18 -13.52
CA GLU A 18 -40.16 18.23 -14.48
C GLU A 18 -41.42 17.52 -13.97
N MET A 19 -41.35 16.88 -12.79
CA MET A 19 -42.51 16.29 -12.12
C MET A 19 -43.33 17.37 -11.40
N SER A 20 -44.65 17.27 -11.52
CA SER A 20 -45.58 18.02 -10.66
C SER A 20 -45.43 17.59 -9.19
N VAL A 21 -45.89 18.44 -8.26
CA VAL A 21 -45.80 18.15 -6.81
C VAL A 21 -46.41 16.79 -6.44
N PRO A 22 -47.62 16.41 -6.93
CA PRO A 22 -48.21 15.11 -6.62
C PRO A 22 -47.43 13.92 -7.23
N GLU A 23 -46.90 14.06 -8.45
CA GLU A 23 -46.08 13.02 -9.09
C GLU A 23 -44.77 12.80 -8.33
N ARG A 24 -44.16 13.88 -7.84
CA ARG A 24 -42.92 13.83 -7.09
C ARG A 24 -43.09 13.15 -5.74
N GLU A 25 -44.17 13.45 -5.01
CA GLU A 25 -44.47 12.79 -3.74
C GLU A 25 -44.72 11.28 -3.93
N ALA A 26 -45.43 10.90 -4.99
CA ALA A 26 -45.64 9.49 -5.33
C ALA A 26 -44.33 8.78 -5.69
N PHE A 27 -43.44 9.43 -6.43
CA PHE A 27 -42.13 8.89 -6.79
C PHE A 27 -41.18 8.81 -5.59
N GLU A 28 -41.23 9.77 -4.66
CA GLU A 28 -40.47 9.71 -3.41
C GLU A 28 -40.94 8.58 -2.50
N ALA A 29 -42.26 8.33 -2.42
CA ALA A 29 -42.80 7.15 -1.74
C ALA A 29 -42.33 5.84 -2.39
N LEU A 30 -42.30 5.79 -3.73
CA LEU A 30 -41.78 4.64 -4.49
C LEU A 30 -40.31 4.35 -4.15
N ARG A 31 -39.46 5.39 -4.13
CA ARG A 31 -38.04 5.29 -3.74
C ARG A 31 -37.84 4.82 -2.30
N GLN A 32 -38.72 5.21 -1.38
CA GLN A 32 -38.67 4.73 0.01
C GLN A 32 -39.08 3.26 0.13
N SER A 33 -40.02 2.82 -0.70
CA SER A 33 -40.54 1.45 -0.69
C SER A 33 -39.67 0.43 -1.44
N ASP A 34 -38.92 0.87 -2.45
CA ASP A 34 -38.07 0.01 -3.29
C ASP A 34 -36.60 0.48 -3.31
N PRO A 35 -35.71 -0.21 -2.56
CA PRO A 35 -34.28 0.11 -2.52
C PRO A 35 -33.55 0.00 -3.86
N ALA A 36 -34.06 -0.77 -4.83
CA ALA A 36 -33.45 -0.89 -6.15
C ALA A 36 -33.66 0.40 -6.97
N ILE A 37 -34.85 0.99 -6.88
CA ILE A 37 -35.18 2.25 -7.54
C ILE A 37 -34.38 3.41 -6.92
N ASP A 38 -34.27 3.46 -5.58
CA ASP A 38 -33.45 4.48 -4.92
C ASP A 38 -31.96 4.41 -5.33
N ARG A 39 -31.44 3.18 -5.53
CA ARG A 39 -30.08 2.99 -6.04
C ARG A 39 -29.91 3.54 -7.45
N GLN A 40 -30.83 3.25 -8.37
CA GLN A 40 -30.77 3.76 -9.75
C GLN A 40 -30.85 5.29 -9.80
N VAL A 41 -31.71 5.91 -8.98
CA VAL A 41 -31.79 7.38 -8.85
C VAL A 41 -30.44 7.96 -8.40
N LYS A 42 -29.79 7.35 -7.40
CA LYS A 42 -28.48 7.79 -6.90
C LYS A 42 -27.37 7.63 -7.94
N GLU A 43 -27.35 6.50 -8.66
CA GLU A 43 -26.40 6.24 -9.73
C GLU A 43 -26.53 7.27 -10.86
N GLN A 44 -27.76 7.57 -11.29
CA GLN A 44 -28.01 8.55 -12.35
C GLN A 44 -27.69 9.98 -11.91
N GLN A 45 -27.97 10.32 -10.65
CA GLN A 45 -27.57 11.60 -10.06
C GLN A 45 -26.03 11.75 -10.03
N GLN A 46 -25.31 10.69 -9.67
CA GLN A 46 -23.85 10.69 -9.66
C GLN A 46 -23.27 10.81 -11.08
N LEU A 47 -23.88 10.14 -12.07
CA LEU A 47 -23.51 10.27 -13.47
C LEU A 47 -23.71 11.71 -13.98
N GLN A 48 -24.85 12.35 -13.69
CA GLN A 48 -25.10 13.74 -14.07
C GLN A 48 -24.08 14.70 -13.45
N GLN A 49 -23.71 14.49 -12.18
CA GLN A 49 -22.66 15.29 -11.52
C GLN A 49 -21.30 15.14 -12.21
N GLN A 50 -20.91 13.92 -12.58
CA GLN A 50 -19.66 13.65 -13.30
C GLN A 50 -19.64 14.26 -14.70
N LEU A 51 -20.75 14.18 -15.45
CA LEU A 51 -20.89 14.80 -16.76
C LEU A 51 -20.78 16.33 -16.66
N ARG A 52 -21.44 16.96 -15.67
CA ARG A 52 -21.35 18.41 -15.42
C ARG A 52 -19.93 18.82 -15.04
N ALA A 53 -19.27 18.12 -14.13
CA ALA A 53 -17.89 18.40 -13.73
C ALA A 53 -16.92 18.30 -14.93
N THR A 54 -17.12 17.30 -15.79
CA THR A 54 -16.33 17.12 -17.01
C THR A 54 -16.58 18.25 -18.02
N GLY A 55 -17.84 18.66 -18.19
CA GLY A 55 -18.23 19.80 -19.02
C GLY A 55 -17.62 21.11 -18.53
N GLN A 56 -17.69 21.39 -17.23
CA GLN A 56 -17.08 22.57 -16.60
C GLN A 56 -15.56 22.59 -16.79
N ARG A 57 -14.89 21.44 -16.63
CA ARG A 57 -13.45 21.32 -16.89
C ARG A 57 -13.11 21.61 -18.35
N ARG A 58 -13.89 21.10 -19.30
CA ARG A 58 -13.69 21.39 -20.74
C ARG A 58 -13.94 22.87 -21.07
N GLN A 59 -14.98 23.48 -20.49
CA GLN A 59 -15.24 24.92 -20.65
C GLN A 59 -14.13 25.78 -20.07
N LEU A 60 -13.61 25.44 -18.89
CA LEU A 60 -12.48 26.13 -18.29
C LEU A 60 -11.25 26.08 -19.19
N LEU A 61 -10.92 24.88 -19.71
CA LEU A 61 -9.82 24.71 -20.65
C LEU A 61 -10.03 25.53 -21.94
N SER A 62 -11.25 25.55 -22.48
CA SER A 62 -11.57 26.36 -23.66
C SER A 62 -11.45 27.87 -23.37
N ARG A 63 -11.91 28.35 -22.20
CA ARG A 63 -11.74 29.74 -21.77
C ARG A 63 -10.27 30.10 -21.57
N MET A 64 -9.49 29.23 -20.94
CA MET A 64 -8.05 29.44 -20.79
C MET A 64 -7.35 29.51 -22.15
N ASN A 65 -7.70 28.63 -23.09
CA ASN A 65 -7.15 28.66 -24.44
C ASN A 65 -7.58 29.92 -25.21
N ALA A 66 -8.82 30.38 -25.05
CA ALA A 66 -9.31 31.62 -25.66
C ALA A 66 -8.59 32.86 -25.08
N ILE A 67 -8.39 32.92 -23.76
CA ILE A 67 -7.60 33.98 -23.10
C ILE A 67 -6.16 33.95 -23.59
N HIS A 68 -5.56 32.76 -23.74
CA HIS A 68 -4.22 32.61 -24.30
C HIS A 68 -4.12 33.02 -25.77
N ALA A 69 -5.18 32.82 -26.56
CA ALA A 69 -5.25 33.27 -27.95
C ALA A 69 -5.45 34.80 -28.06
N ASP A 70 -6.24 35.38 -27.17
CA ASP A 70 -6.52 36.83 -27.10
C ASP A 70 -5.32 37.63 -26.53
N MET A 71 -4.49 37.00 -25.69
CA MET A 71 -3.20 37.57 -25.24
C MET A 71 -2.11 37.52 -26.33
N GLY A 72 -2.41 36.98 -27.52
CA GLY A 72 -1.59 37.11 -28.71
C GLY A 72 -1.82 38.46 -29.39
N THR A 73 -0.96 39.44 -29.10
CA THR A 73 -0.98 40.78 -29.72
C THR A 73 -1.16 40.77 -31.24
N PRO A 74 -2.16 41.47 -31.82
CA PRO A 74 -2.01 42.13 -33.10
C PRO A 74 -1.30 43.47 -32.89
N VAL A 75 -0.36 43.77 -33.77
CA VAL A 75 0.15 45.12 -34.01
C VAL A 75 -1.04 46.07 -34.11
N ALA A 76 -1.04 47.10 -33.27
CA ALA A 76 -2.06 48.13 -33.26
C ALA A 76 -2.13 48.86 -34.62
N THR A 77 -3.27 48.72 -35.29
CA THR A 77 -3.82 49.68 -36.27
C THR A 77 -5.32 49.75 -35.92
N ALA A 78 -6.01 50.89 -35.73
CA ALA A 78 -5.70 52.29 -35.93
C ALA A 78 -6.62 53.16 -35.03
N VAL A 79 -6.10 54.25 -34.49
CA VAL A 79 -6.83 55.49 -34.16
C VAL A 79 -5.86 56.65 -34.48
N PRO A 80 -6.29 57.79 -35.08
CA PRO A 80 -5.42 58.69 -35.84
C PRO A 80 -4.39 59.47 -35.02
N GLU A 81 -3.34 59.90 -35.73
CA GLU A 81 -2.10 60.52 -35.27
C GLU A 81 -2.24 61.77 -34.38
N PRO A 82 -1.26 62.00 -33.49
CA PRO A 82 -0.70 63.32 -33.25
C PRO A 82 0.63 63.47 -34.02
N ASP A 83 0.76 64.57 -34.77
CA ASP A 83 1.91 64.88 -35.64
C ASP A 83 3.29 64.88 -34.90
N PRO A 84 4.39 64.70 -35.65
CA PRO A 84 5.54 63.90 -35.21
C PRO A 84 6.78 64.71 -34.82
N ALA A 85 7.77 64.04 -34.21
CA ALA A 85 9.18 64.40 -34.40
C ALA A 85 10.12 63.17 -34.29
N PRO A 86 11.18 63.08 -35.11
CA PRO A 86 11.97 61.87 -35.27
C PRO A 86 13.17 61.81 -34.32
N VAL A 87 13.54 60.61 -33.86
CA VAL A 87 14.91 60.33 -33.38
C VAL A 87 15.35 58.92 -33.75
N ILE A 88 16.52 58.87 -34.39
CA ILE A 88 17.22 57.70 -34.92
C ILE A 88 17.61 56.76 -33.76
N ARG A 89 17.31 55.46 -33.88
CA ARG A 89 17.71 54.44 -32.89
C ARG A 89 18.90 53.61 -33.39
N LEU A 90 20.01 53.71 -32.69
CA LEU A 90 21.15 52.80 -32.79
C LEU A 90 20.83 51.51 -32.01
N ARG A 91 20.74 50.36 -32.69
CA ARG A 91 20.51 49.04 -32.07
C ARG A 91 21.81 48.51 -31.44
N SER A 92 21.87 48.43 -30.11
CA SER A 92 23.00 47.82 -29.38
C SER A 92 22.87 46.30 -29.28
N ARG A 93 23.93 45.56 -29.66
CA ARG A 93 24.05 44.09 -29.59
C ARG A 93 23.71 43.47 -28.21
N ARG A 94 23.75 44.25 -27.13
CA ARG A 94 23.46 43.75 -25.76
C ARG A 94 22.02 43.30 -25.55
N THR A 95 21.03 43.90 -26.22
CA THR A 95 19.62 43.52 -26.02
C THR A 95 19.28 42.16 -26.61
N TRP A 96 19.97 41.74 -27.68
CA TRP A 96 19.75 40.44 -28.33
C TRP A 96 20.37 39.28 -27.54
N LEU A 97 21.49 39.51 -26.86
CA LEU A 97 22.14 38.49 -26.01
C LEU A 97 21.29 38.15 -24.77
N ASN A 98 20.67 39.15 -24.14
CA ASN A 98 19.80 38.93 -22.97
C ASN A 98 18.50 38.20 -23.34
N LEU A 99 17.94 38.47 -24.53
CA LEU A 99 16.73 37.81 -25.01
C LEU A 99 16.98 36.33 -25.34
N ALA A 100 18.12 36.01 -25.95
CA ALA A 100 18.51 34.63 -26.25
C ALA A 100 18.76 33.82 -24.97
N ALA A 101 19.37 34.42 -23.95
CA ALA A 101 19.61 33.76 -22.67
C ALA A 101 18.30 33.38 -21.95
N ALA A 102 17.29 34.27 -21.96
CA ALA A 102 15.98 34.01 -21.38
C ALA A 102 15.23 32.87 -22.08
N ALA A 103 15.30 32.81 -23.42
CA ALA A 103 14.66 31.75 -24.20
C ALA A 103 15.28 30.36 -23.91
N CYS A 104 16.60 30.28 -23.73
CA CYS A 104 17.27 29.04 -23.37
C CYS A 104 16.85 28.54 -21.97
N ILE A 105 16.71 29.42 -20.99
CA ILE A 105 16.28 29.05 -19.63
C ILE A 105 14.85 28.50 -19.65
N ALA A 106 13.94 29.12 -20.42
CA ALA A 106 12.56 28.66 -20.57
C ALA A 106 12.45 27.29 -21.26
N LEU A 107 13.32 27.01 -22.25
CA LEU A 107 13.36 25.71 -22.91
C LEU A 107 13.94 24.61 -22.00
N VAL A 108 15.01 24.91 -21.26
CA VAL A 108 15.62 23.92 -20.35
C VAL A 108 14.68 23.57 -19.22
N THR A 109 13.99 24.55 -18.63
CA THR A 109 13.02 24.32 -17.56
C THR A 109 11.84 23.48 -18.04
N SER A 110 11.26 23.80 -19.20
CA SER A 110 10.12 23.04 -19.75
C SER A 110 10.47 21.59 -20.05
N LEU A 111 11.60 21.34 -20.73
CA LEU A 111 12.10 19.99 -21.01
C LEU A 111 12.40 19.20 -19.72
N SER A 112 12.94 19.87 -18.71
CA SER A 112 13.21 19.26 -17.40
C SER A 112 11.91 18.84 -16.70
N THR A 113 10.88 19.69 -16.70
CA THR A 113 9.55 19.34 -16.15
C THR A 113 8.92 18.16 -16.87
N ILE A 114 9.01 18.10 -18.21
CA ILE A 114 8.46 17.00 -19.00
C ILE A 114 9.18 15.68 -18.65
N ALA A 115 10.51 15.70 -18.54
CA ALA A 115 11.30 14.52 -18.18
C ALA A 115 10.96 14.01 -16.76
N ILE A 116 10.78 14.92 -15.78
CA ILE A 116 10.36 14.57 -14.42
C ILE A 116 8.96 13.94 -14.43
N MET A 117 8.02 14.52 -15.18
CA MET A 117 6.64 14.04 -15.25
C MET A 117 6.54 12.67 -15.96
N GLN A 118 7.33 12.44 -17.01
CA GLN A 118 7.42 11.13 -17.66
C GLN A 118 8.02 10.06 -16.73
N LYS A 119 9.03 10.42 -15.93
CA LYS A 119 9.64 9.50 -14.96
C LYS A 119 8.68 9.14 -13.82
N ALA A 120 7.90 10.12 -13.34
CA ALA A 120 6.86 9.89 -12.33
C ALA A 120 5.72 9.01 -12.87
N SER A 121 5.27 9.25 -14.10
CA SER A 121 4.18 8.48 -14.73
C SER A 121 4.57 7.02 -15.00
N LYS A 122 5.80 6.76 -15.49
CA LYS A 122 6.30 5.38 -15.66
C LYS A 122 6.32 4.58 -14.35
N LYS A 123 6.59 5.23 -13.21
CA LYS A 123 6.67 4.61 -11.88
C LYS A 123 5.29 4.18 -11.35
N ALA A 124 4.26 4.98 -11.62
CA ALA A 124 2.88 4.67 -11.25
C ALA A 124 2.32 3.47 -12.03
N THR A 125 2.63 3.37 -13.34
CA THR A 125 2.17 2.24 -14.17
C THR A 125 2.86 0.92 -13.83
N THR A 126 4.13 0.94 -13.40
CA THR A 126 4.84 -0.29 -12.99
C THR A 126 4.26 -0.93 -11.72
N ALA A 127 3.83 -0.13 -10.73
CA ALA A 127 3.26 -0.66 -9.49
C ALA A 127 1.94 -1.42 -9.74
N GLN A 128 1.04 -0.86 -10.55
CA GLN A 128 -0.20 -1.54 -10.95
C GLN A 128 0.05 -2.80 -11.78
N TYR A 129 1.07 -2.79 -12.65
CA TYR A 129 1.42 -3.96 -13.46
C TYR A 129 1.97 -5.11 -12.60
N GLU A 130 2.73 -4.81 -11.54
CA GLU A 130 3.24 -5.82 -10.59
C GLU A 130 2.12 -6.49 -9.79
N ASP A 131 1.10 -5.75 -9.34
CA ASP A 131 -0.05 -6.32 -8.63
C ASP A 131 -0.89 -7.23 -9.53
N VAL A 132 -1.14 -6.84 -10.77
CA VAL A 132 -1.84 -7.67 -11.76
C VAL A 132 -1.04 -8.93 -12.09
N ARG A 133 0.27 -8.81 -12.28
CA ARG A 133 1.16 -9.96 -12.55
C ARG A 133 1.20 -10.93 -11.36
N ARG A 134 1.07 -10.44 -10.13
CA ARG A 134 0.96 -11.28 -8.92
C ARG A 134 -0.33 -12.09 -8.91
N VAL A 135 -1.46 -11.46 -9.19
CA VAL A 135 -2.76 -12.16 -9.28
C VAL A 135 -2.70 -13.24 -10.36
N LEU A 136 -2.14 -12.92 -11.53
CA LEU A 136 -1.96 -13.89 -12.61
C LEU A 136 -1.05 -15.06 -12.22
N ASN A 137 0.09 -14.79 -11.59
CA ASN A 137 1.00 -15.84 -11.11
C ASN A 137 0.34 -16.74 -10.06
N ASN A 138 -0.46 -16.16 -9.16
CA ASN A 138 -1.19 -16.91 -8.12
C ASN A 138 -2.27 -17.81 -8.73
N ILE A 139 -3.05 -17.29 -9.69
CA ILE A 139 -4.03 -18.06 -10.45
C ILE A 139 -3.35 -19.18 -11.25
N GLN A 140 -2.24 -18.88 -11.91
CA GLN A 140 -1.51 -19.87 -12.70
C GLN A 140 -0.95 -21.00 -11.81
N ARG A 141 -0.47 -20.67 -10.61
CA ARG A 141 0.02 -21.65 -9.63
C ARG A 141 -1.08 -22.48 -9.01
N SER A 142 -2.22 -21.88 -8.65
CA SER A 142 -3.37 -22.63 -8.15
C SER A 142 -3.90 -23.59 -9.22
N GLN A 143 -3.95 -23.15 -10.47
CA GLN A 143 -4.29 -24.00 -11.62
C GLN A 143 -3.28 -25.14 -11.82
N ASN A 144 -1.97 -24.87 -11.77
CA ASN A 144 -0.94 -25.91 -11.91
C ASN A 144 -0.98 -26.93 -10.76
N ALA A 145 -1.24 -26.47 -9.53
CA ALA A 145 -1.44 -27.36 -8.39
C ALA A 145 -2.70 -28.24 -8.57
N LEU A 146 -3.81 -27.67 -9.07
CA LEU A 146 -5.02 -28.43 -9.40
C LEU A 146 -4.74 -29.49 -10.48
N ILE A 147 -4.04 -29.12 -11.56
CA ILE A 147 -3.69 -30.04 -12.66
C ILE A 147 -2.80 -31.19 -12.17
N HIS A 148 -1.79 -30.90 -11.35
CA HIS A 148 -0.90 -31.92 -10.79
C HIS A 148 -1.65 -32.87 -9.83
N ASN A 149 -2.64 -32.37 -9.08
CA ASN A 149 -3.43 -33.19 -8.16
C ASN A 149 -4.47 -34.08 -8.86
N ILE A 150 -5.08 -33.59 -9.95
CA ILE A 150 -5.95 -34.41 -10.83
C ILE A 150 -5.16 -35.62 -11.36
N ASN A 151 -3.88 -35.45 -11.67
CA ASN A 151 -3.01 -36.52 -12.16
C ASN A 151 -2.40 -37.42 -11.07
N SER A 152 -2.35 -36.99 -9.79
CA SER A 152 -1.64 -37.71 -8.72
C SER A 152 -2.53 -38.34 -7.64
N GLY A 153 -3.86 -38.22 -7.74
CA GLY A 153 -4.82 -38.96 -6.90
C GLY A 153 -4.79 -38.63 -5.39
N LYS A 154 -3.98 -37.67 -4.95
CA LYS A 154 -3.96 -37.17 -3.57
C LYS A 154 -4.87 -35.95 -3.45
N LYS A 155 -5.83 -36.00 -2.52
CA LYS A 155 -6.69 -34.86 -2.17
C LYS A 155 -5.83 -33.75 -1.53
N ALA A 156 -5.47 -32.73 -2.32
CA ALA A 156 -5.06 -31.46 -1.76
C ALA A 156 -6.27 -30.73 -1.14
N PRO A 157 -6.05 -29.85 -0.15
CA PRO A 157 -7.13 -28.99 0.35
C PRO A 157 -7.77 -28.20 -0.80
N VAL A 158 -9.09 -28.13 -0.79
CA VAL A 158 -9.95 -27.62 -1.88
C VAL A 158 -9.75 -26.12 -2.15
N ASN A 159 -9.11 -25.39 -1.22
CA ASN A 159 -8.77 -23.98 -1.41
C ASN A 159 -7.25 -23.81 -1.62
N PRO A 160 -6.79 -23.20 -2.74
CA PRO A 160 -5.43 -22.72 -2.83
C PRO A 160 -5.30 -21.58 -1.82
N GLY A 161 -4.67 -21.85 -0.67
CA GLY A 161 -4.53 -20.88 0.42
C GLY A 161 -4.10 -19.52 -0.10
N THR A 162 -4.78 -18.47 0.36
CA THR A 162 -4.47 -17.12 -0.08
C THR A 162 -3.17 -16.69 0.59
N TYR A 163 -2.29 -16.10 -0.20
CA TYR A 163 -0.96 -15.67 0.19
C TYR A 163 -1.00 -14.77 1.44
N GLY A 164 -0.35 -15.18 2.54
CA GLY A 164 -0.72 -14.72 3.88
C GLY A 164 0.30 -13.89 4.64
N GLY A 165 1.49 -13.56 4.13
CA GLY A 165 2.47 -12.76 4.88
C GLY A 165 3.59 -13.58 5.52
N THR A 166 4.24 -12.99 6.52
CA THR A 166 5.40 -13.54 7.23
C THR A 166 5.07 -13.68 8.71
N CYS A 167 5.64 -14.67 9.39
CA CYS A 167 5.72 -14.72 10.84
C CYS A 167 7.13 -15.09 11.28
N PHE A 168 7.47 -14.87 12.54
CA PHE A 168 8.74 -15.31 13.10
C PHE A 168 8.61 -15.86 14.52
N ALA A 169 9.56 -16.71 14.90
CA ALA A 169 9.58 -17.36 16.21
C ALA A 169 9.83 -16.40 17.35
N ILE A 170 9.13 -16.57 18.47
CA ILE A 170 9.37 -15.81 19.71
C ILE A 170 9.65 -16.72 20.91
N SER A 171 9.44 -18.03 20.77
CA SER A 171 9.84 -19.05 21.74
C SER A 171 10.23 -20.34 21.02
N ARG A 172 11.04 -21.16 21.69
CA ARG A 172 11.40 -22.51 21.24
C ARG A 172 10.19 -23.45 21.22
N ASN A 173 9.16 -23.15 21.99
CA ASN A 173 7.96 -23.99 22.16
C ASN A 173 6.91 -23.78 21.06
N GLY A 174 7.29 -23.20 19.92
CA GLY A 174 6.41 -23.04 18.76
C GLY A 174 5.47 -21.83 18.83
N TYR A 175 5.79 -20.82 19.64
CA TYR A 175 5.10 -19.53 19.57
C TYR A 175 5.74 -18.65 18.51
N MET A 176 4.89 -18.11 17.64
CA MET A 176 5.25 -17.24 16.53
C MET A 176 4.45 -15.94 16.64
N VAL A 177 4.95 -14.87 16.05
CA VAL A 177 4.21 -13.61 15.92
C VAL A 177 4.06 -13.22 14.45
N THR A 178 2.92 -12.65 14.12
CA THR A 178 2.62 -12.02 12.83
C THR A 178 1.69 -10.83 13.03
N ASN A 179 1.22 -10.21 11.95
CA ASN A 179 0.19 -9.19 12.04
C ASN A 179 -1.21 -9.79 12.19
N TYR A 180 -2.12 -9.04 12.81
CA TYR A 180 -3.51 -9.44 12.90
C TYR A 180 -4.16 -9.53 11.52
N HIS A 181 -4.00 -8.52 10.67
CA HIS A 181 -4.63 -8.50 9.34
C HIS A 181 -4.16 -9.65 8.40
N VAL A 182 -3.04 -10.29 8.73
CA VAL A 182 -2.50 -11.46 8.02
C VAL A 182 -3.35 -12.70 8.29
N VAL A 183 -3.89 -12.85 9.51
CA VAL A 183 -4.66 -14.03 9.94
C VAL A 183 -6.15 -13.76 10.17
N ALA A 184 -6.59 -12.50 10.07
CA ALA A 184 -7.96 -12.09 10.30
C ALA A 184 -8.95 -12.83 9.38
N GLY A 185 -9.93 -13.51 9.98
CA GLY A 185 -10.97 -14.25 9.26
C GLY A 185 -10.51 -15.56 8.62
N ALA A 186 -9.32 -16.07 8.97
CA ALA A 186 -8.83 -17.35 8.48
C ALA A 186 -9.50 -18.53 9.19
N ASP A 187 -10.07 -19.47 8.42
CA ASP A 187 -10.57 -20.75 8.94
C ASP A 187 -9.44 -21.68 9.37
N SER A 188 -8.28 -21.60 8.69
CA SER A 188 -7.11 -22.39 9.02
C SER A 188 -5.81 -21.66 8.69
N ILE A 189 -4.85 -21.77 9.60
CA ILE A 189 -3.53 -21.11 9.49
C ILE A 189 -2.45 -22.20 9.39
N TYR A 190 -1.61 -22.07 8.39
CA TYR A 190 -0.39 -22.87 8.24
C TYR A 190 0.82 -21.95 8.16
N ILE A 191 1.93 -22.38 8.75
CA ILE A 191 3.21 -21.71 8.60
C ILE A 191 4.16 -22.61 7.82
N GLN A 192 4.99 -22.06 6.94
CA GLN A 192 5.91 -22.82 6.11
C GLN A 192 7.33 -22.26 6.24
N ASN A 193 8.32 -23.13 6.45
CA ASN A 193 9.72 -22.71 6.50
C ASN A 193 10.34 -22.60 5.09
N ASN A 194 11.60 -22.15 5.01
CA ASN A 194 12.33 -22.03 3.75
C ASN A 194 12.64 -23.37 3.06
N LYS A 195 12.51 -24.51 3.76
CA LYS A 195 12.67 -25.87 3.22
C LYS A 195 11.37 -26.43 2.64
N GLY A 196 10.26 -25.70 2.79
CA GLY A 196 8.95 -26.09 2.32
C GLY A 196 8.13 -26.92 3.32
N GLU A 197 8.66 -27.19 4.51
CA GLU A 197 7.93 -27.90 5.57
C GLU A 197 6.84 -26.99 6.14
N ALA A 198 5.61 -27.50 6.19
CA ALA A 198 4.44 -26.75 6.62
C ALA A 198 3.87 -27.32 7.92
N PHE A 199 3.55 -26.45 8.86
CA PHE A 199 3.01 -26.79 10.17
C PHE A 199 1.68 -26.09 10.37
N LYS A 200 0.69 -26.80 10.93
CA LYS A 200 -0.58 -26.18 11.31
C LYS A 200 -0.36 -25.30 12.54
N ALA A 201 -0.86 -24.08 12.50
CA ALA A 201 -0.83 -23.14 13.60
C ALA A 201 -2.24 -22.72 14.01
N VAL A 202 -2.39 -22.31 15.26
CA VAL A 202 -3.62 -21.72 15.80
C VAL A 202 -3.30 -20.35 16.34
N SER A 203 -4.19 -19.40 16.13
CA SER A 203 -4.11 -18.09 16.77
C SER A 203 -4.47 -18.26 18.25
N VAL A 204 -3.57 -17.87 19.15
CA VAL A 204 -3.78 -17.97 20.60
C VAL A 204 -4.07 -16.61 21.23
N PHE A 205 -3.72 -15.53 20.53
CA PHE A 205 -3.99 -14.17 20.97
C PHE A 205 -3.98 -13.22 19.77
N GLU A 206 -4.94 -12.31 19.72
CA GLU A 206 -5.10 -11.32 18.65
C GLU A 206 -5.33 -9.95 19.26
N ASP A 207 -4.52 -8.98 18.87
CA ASP A 207 -4.68 -7.57 19.22
C ASP A 207 -4.92 -6.75 17.96
N VAL A 208 -6.19 -6.41 17.73
CA VAL A 208 -6.62 -5.58 16.60
C VAL A 208 -6.02 -4.18 16.68
N SER A 209 -5.80 -3.65 17.89
CA SER A 209 -5.35 -2.28 18.09
C SER A 209 -3.90 -2.04 17.69
N SER A 210 -3.03 -3.03 17.95
CA SER A 210 -1.62 -3.00 17.55
C SER A 210 -1.32 -3.76 16.26
N ASP A 211 -2.34 -4.34 15.62
CA ASP A 211 -2.21 -5.19 14.44
C ASP A 211 -1.24 -6.36 14.67
N LEU A 212 -1.33 -7.04 15.81
CA LEU A 212 -0.49 -8.19 16.17
C LEU A 212 -1.31 -9.43 16.47
N ALA A 213 -0.78 -10.59 16.06
CA ALA A 213 -1.32 -11.89 16.44
C ALA A 213 -0.18 -12.81 16.90
N VAL A 214 -0.42 -13.57 17.96
CA VAL A 214 0.46 -14.65 18.40
C VAL A 214 -0.14 -15.98 17.99
N LEU A 215 0.67 -16.75 17.28
CA LEU A 215 0.33 -18.07 16.80
C LEU A 215 1.06 -19.13 17.62
N ARG A 216 0.42 -20.28 17.82
CA ARG A 216 1.04 -21.47 18.38
C ARG A 216 0.99 -22.60 17.36
N ILE A 217 2.12 -23.25 17.14
CA ILE A 217 2.19 -24.44 16.31
C ILE A 217 1.50 -25.60 17.03
N ALA A 218 0.54 -26.23 16.36
CA ALA A 218 -0.23 -27.35 16.89
C ALA A 218 0.43 -28.72 16.60
N ASP A 219 1.46 -28.75 15.76
CA ASP A 219 2.15 -29.97 15.36
C ASP A 219 3.22 -30.37 16.38
N SER A 220 3.10 -31.58 16.94
CA SER A 220 4.05 -32.14 17.92
C SER A 220 5.42 -32.48 17.34
N THR A 221 5.54 -32.58 16.01
CA THR A 221 6.82 -32.85 15.34
C THR A 221 7.69 -31.60 15.21
N PHE A 222 7.13 -30.42 15.49
CA PHE A 222 7.87 -29.16 15.41
C PHE A 222 8.94 -29.07 16.50
N HIS A 223 10.17 -28.78 16.07
CA HIS A 223 11.30 -28.52 16.96
C HIS A 223 12.02 -27.27 16.49
N SER A 224 12.27 -26.32 17.41
CA SER A 224 13.02 -25.10 17.10
C SER A 224 14.31 -24.99 17.93
N PRO A 225 15.44 -24.63 17.30
CA PRO A 225 16.66 -24.32 18.03
C PRO A 225 16.49 -23.08 18.92
N ALA A 226 17.50 -22.77 19.73
CA ALA A 226 17.44 -21.56 20.55
C ALA A 226 17.52 -20.30 19.66
N LEU A 227 16.58 -19.38 19.84
CA LEU A 227 16.51 -18.15 19.05
C LEU A 227 17.82 -17.35 19.15
N PRO A 228 18.39 -16.86 18.05
CA PRO A 228 19.68 -16.16 18.08
C PRO A 228 19.54 -14.66 18.36
N TYR A 229 18.32 -14.12 18.37
CA TYR A 229 18.02 -12.70 18.58
C TYR A 229 17.33 -12.43 19.90
N SER A 230 17.33 -11.16 20.30
CA SER A 230 16.62 -10.64 21.47
C SER A 230 15.48 -9.70 21.05
N LEU A 231 14.50 -9.53 21.92
CA LEU A 231 13.50 -8.47 21.78
C LEU A 231 14.05 -7.18 22.40
N LYS A 232 14.35 -6.17 21.59
CA LYS A 232 14.91 -4.89 22.06
C LYS A 232 13.79 -3.90 22.33
N LEU A 233 13.65 -3.48 23.58
CA LEU A 233 12.56 -2.60 24.05
C LEU A 233 12.93 -1.12 24.08
N SER A 234 14.23 -0.80 24.03
CA SER A 234 14.69 0.58 24.02
C SER A 234 14.28 1.26 22.71
N PRO A 235 13.84 2.53 22.77
CA PRO A 235 13.43 3.26 21.58
C PRO A 235 14.62 3.44 20.65
N VAL A 236 14.35 3.32 19.35
CA VAL A 236 15.32 3.50 18.27
C VAL A 236 15.16 4.91 17.70
N ARG A 237 16.27 5.54 17.31
CA ARG A 237 16.30 6.90 16.79
C ARG A 237 16.25 6.93 15.25
N PRO A 238 15.72 8.02 14.66
CA PRO A 238 15.82 8.23 13.23
C PRO A 238 17.28 8.18 12.76
N GLY A 239 17.51 7.56 11.60
CA GLY A 239 18.83 7.35 11.01
C GLY A 239 19.54 6.05 11.43
N GLU A 240 19.06 5.35 12.46
CA GLU A 240 19.61 4.03 12.81
C GLU A 240 19.34 3.00 11.70
N GLU A 241 20.37 2.24 11.33
CA GLU A 241 20.27 1.20 10.31
C GLU A 241 19.44 0.02 10.81
N VAL A 242 18.57 -0.47 9.92
CA VAL A 242 17.71 -1.62 10.19
C VAL A 242 17.69 -2.57 9.00
N PHE A 243 17.30 -3.81 9.27
CA PHE A 243 17.06 -4.79 8.22
C PHE A 243 15.88 -5.69 8.57
N SER A 244 15.33 -6.33 7.55
CA SER A 244 14.20 -7.25 7.67
C SER A 244 14.40 -8.42 6.74
N MET A 245 13.79 -9.55 7.10
CA MET A 245 13.66 -10.71 6.23
C MET A 245 12.24 -11.22 6.28
N GLY A 246 11.64 -11.47 5.12
CA GLY A 246 10.29 -11.99 5.04
C GLY A 246 10.06 -12.70 3.72
N PHE A 247 8.81 -13.11 3.50
CA PHE A 247 8.40 -13.88 2.34
C PHE A 247 7.50 -13.04 1.43
N PRO A 248 8.02 -12.08 0.63
CA PRO A 248 7.27 -11.41 -0.44
C PRO A 248 7.08 -12.30 -1.68
N ARG A 249 7.61 -13.53 -1.64
CA ARG A 249 7.44 -14.64 -2.60
C ARG A 249 7.80 -15.96 -1.89
N ASP A 250 7.91 -17.07 -2.62
CA ASP A 250 8.24 -18.41 -2.06
C ASP A 250 9.69 -18.59 -1.57
N GLU A 251 10.39 -17.48 -1.36
CA GLU A 251 11.72 -17.46 -0.80
C GLU A 251 11.88 -16.24 0.11
N ILE A 252 12.77 -16.36 1.09
CA ILE A 252 13.11 -15.26 1.98
C ILE A 252 13.79 -14.16 1.18
N VAL A 253 13.28 -12.93 1.30
CA VAL A 253 13.87 -11.75 0.70
C VAL A 253 14.36 -10.84 1.82
N TYR A 254 15.63 -10.45 1.69
CA TYR A 254 16.29 -9.52 2.56
C TYR A 254 16.05 -8.07 2.13
N GLY A 255 15.74 -7.21 3.09
CA GLY A 255 15.66 -5.76 2.93
C GLY A 255 16.57 -5.05 3.94
N LYS A 256 17.25 -3.98 3.50
CA LYS A 256 18.00 -3.05 4.37
C LYS A 256 17.41 -1.65 4.27
N GLY A 257 17.41 -0.93 5.39
CA GLY A 257 16.90 0.42 5.48
C GLY A 257 17.38 1.16 6.71
N TYR A 258 16.62 2.18 7.10
CA TYR A 258 16.83 2.95 8.32
C TYR A 258 15.49 3.39 8.93
N ILE A 259 15.50 3.74 10.22
CA ILE A 259 14.35 4.38 10.88
C ILE A 259 14.20 5.80 10.33
N SER A 260 13.04 6.12 9.76
CA SER A 260 12.73 7.45 9.26
C SER A 260 12.07 8.33 10.33
N ALA A 261 11.20 7.75 11.16
CA ALA A 261 10.55 8.47 12.25
C ALA A 261 10.21 7.53 13.42
N GLN A 262 10.09 8.11 14.61
CA GLN A 262 9.71 7.39 15.83
C GLN A 262 8.20 7.13 15.96
N THR A 263 7.42 7.69 15.05
CA THR A 263 5.97 7.49 14.93
C THR A 263 5.64 6.96 13.54
N GLY A 264 4.57 6.19 13.44
CA GLY A 264 3.99 5.72 12.20
C GLY A 264 3.13 6.78 11.52
N PHE A 265 2.21 6.31 10.67
CA PHE A 265 1.32 7.16 9.90
C PHE A 265 0.48 8.07 10.82
N ASN A 266 0.30 9.33 10.42
CA ASN A 266 -0.46 10.33 11.19
C ASN A 266 -0.07 10.46 12.67
N GLY A 267 1.20 10.20 13.01
CA GLY A 267 1.69 10.32 14.38
C GLY A 267 1.38 9.12 15.27
N ASP A 268 1.02 7.97 14.68
CA ASP A 268 0.83 6.72 15.43
C ASP A 268 2.05 6.40 16.30
N THR A 269 1.84 6.39 17.61
CA THR A 269 2.93 6.15 18.58
C THR A 269 3.28 4.68 18.72
N LEU A 270 2.43 3.77 18.19
CA LEU A 270 2.61 2.33 18.28
C LEU A 270 3.61 1.79 17.24
N ALA A 271 3.88 2.56 16.19
CA ALA A 271 4.73 2.14 15.08
C ALA A 271 5.93 3.06 14.87
N TYR A 272 6.97 2.52 14.22
CA TYR A 272 8.04 3.27 13.57
C TYR A 272 7.69 3.47 12.10
N GLN A 273 8.09 4.62 11.54
CA GLN A 273 8.22 4.76 10.10
C GLN A 273 9.63 4.31 9.69
N VAL A 274 9.71 3.43 8.70
CA VAL A 274 10.96 2.85 8.19
C VAL A 274 11.10 3.07 6.70
N SER A 275 12.31 3.42 6.27
CA SER A 275 12.68 3.47 4.86
C SER A 275 13.37 2.16 4.49
N ILE A 276 12.58 1.15 4.15
CA ILE A 276 13.06 -0.18 3.74
C ILE A 276 12.21 -0.69 2.56
N PRO A 277 12.77 -1.42 1.58
CA PRO A 277 11.98 -2.04 0.53
C PRO A 277 11.04 -3.09 1.10
N VAL A 278 9.77 -2.71 1.29
CA VAL A 278 8.71 -3.61 1.75
C VAL A 278 7.77 -3.91 0.59
N ASN A 279 7.47 -5.17 0.34
CA ASN A 279 6.46 -5.58 -0.63
C ASN A 279 5.36 -6.38 0.10
N PRO A 280 4.18 -6.55 -0.51
CA PRO A 280 3.18 -7.48 0.01
C PRO A 280 3.83 -8.84 0.32
N GLY A 281 3.52 -9.39 1.50
CA GLY A 281 4.15 -10.60 2.04
C GLY A 281 5.16 -10.36 3.16
N ASN A 282 5.72 -9.15 3.26
CA ASN A 282 6.59 -8.78 4.39
C ASN A 282 5.82 -8.42 5.67
N SER A 283 4.49 -8.30 5.61
CA SER A 283 3.66 -8.10 6.81
C SER A 283 3.89 -9.25 7.79
N GLY A 284 4.25 -8.92 9.02
CA GLY A 284 4.62 -9.82 10.11
C GLY A 284 6.11 -10.18 10.15
N ALA A 285 6.93 -9.65 9.24
CA ALA A 285 8.38 -9.86 9.26
C ALA A 285 9.07 -9.11 10.42
N PRO A 286 10.13 -9.69 11.02
CA PRO A 286 10.88 -9.02 12.07
C PRO A 286 11.69 -7.85 11.49
N LEU A 287 11.60 -6.69 12.13
CA LEU A 287 12.51 -5.57 11.91
C LEU A 287 13.63 -5.61 12.94
N LEU A 288 14.87 -5.74 12.48
CA LEU A 288 16.06 -5.90 13.32
C LEU A 288 17.00 -4.68 13.21
N ASP A 289 17.64 -4.33 14.32
CA ASP A 289 18.78 -3.41 14.34
C ASP A 289 20.08 -4.11 13.88
N ALA A 290 21.17 -3.36 13.70
CA ALA A 290 22.46 -3.89 13.27
C ALA A 290 23.04 -5.01 14.17
N HIS A 291 22.60 -5.10 15.42
CA HIS A 291 23.04 -6.11 16.39
C HIS A 291 22.11 -7.33 16.43
N GLY A 292 21.08 -7.38 15.58
CA GLY A 292 20.09 -8.46 15.55
C GLY A 292 19.11 -8.41 16.71
N GLY A 293 18.91 -7.25 17.33
CA GLY A 293 17.78 -7.02 18.23
C GLY A 293 16.51 -6.77 17.42
N VAL A 294 15.44 -7.51 17.67
CA VAL A 294 14.11 -7.24 17.09
C VAL A 294 13.55 -5.99 17.74
N ILE A 295 13.39 -4.93 16.95
CA ILE A 295 12.90 -3.62 17.39
C ILE A 295 11.44 -3.39 16.96
N GLY A 296 10.93 -4.19 16.04
CA GLY A 296 9.53 -4.12 15.61
C GLY A 296 9.11 -5.22 14.65
N ILE A 297 7.87 -5.14 14.20
CA ILE A 297 7.21 -6.09 13.31
C ILE A 297 6.63 -5.30 12.14
N ILE A 298 7.08 -5.59 10.91
CA ILE A 298 6.63 -4.87 9.71
C ILE A 298 5.12 -5.10 9.51
N THR A 299 4.31 -4.05 9.44
CA THR A 299 2.87 -4.15 9.11
C THR A 299 2.61 -4.12 7.60
N GLY A 300 3.51 -3.50 6.84
CA GLY A 300 3.40 -3.37 5.39
C GLY A 300 3.57 -1.94 4.91
N LYS A 301 3.24 -1.72 3.63
CA LYS A 301 3.21 -0.38 3.00
C LYS A 301 1.82 0.22 3.12
N GLN A 302 1.75 1.51 3.37
CA GLN A 302 0.56 2.28 3.05
C GLN A 302 0.52 2.49 1.53
N SER A 303 -0.62 2.17 0.94
CA SER A 303 -0.89 1.77 -0.45
C SER A 303 -0.46 2.71 -1.59
N THR A 304 0.34 3.74 -1.35
CA THR A 304 0.74 4.72 -2.38
C THR A 304 2.15 5.29 -2.23
N SER A 305 2.90 4.95 -1.17
CA SER A 305 4.22 5.56 -0.91
C SER A 305 5.37 4.58 -1.13
N ASP A 306 6.04 4.73 -2.26
CA ASP A 306 7.28 3.99 -2.54
C ASP A 306 8.35 4.29 -1.48
N GLY A 307 8.87 3.23 -0.87
CA GLY A 307 10.01 3.32 0.06
C GLY A 307 9.66 3.72 1.49
N ILE A 308 8.38 3.85 1.84
CA ILE A 308 7.93 4.04 3.23
C ILE A 308 7.17 2.80 3.68
N ALA A 309 7.56 2.24 4.82
CA ALA A 309 6.82 1.19 5.48
C ALA A 309 6.69 1.48 6.97
N PHE A 310 5.84 0.71 7.64
CA PHE A 310 5.58 0.86 9.07
C PHE A 310 5.90 -0.44 9.80
N ALA A 311 6.38 -0.30 11.04
CA ALA A 311 6.69 -1.41 11.90
C ALA A 311 6.17 -1.17 13.31
N VAL A 312 5.29 -2.05 13.80
CA VAL A 312 4.78 -2.02 15.17
C VAL A 312 5.97 -2.22 16.13
N LYS A 313 6.11 -1.38 17.15
CA LYS A 313 7.27 -1.44 18.06
C LYS A 313 7.24 -2.73 18.88
N SER A 314 8.41 -3.34 19.07
CA SER A 314 8.64 -4.52 19.91
C SER A 314 8.09 -4.40 21.34
N GLY A 315 8.01 -3.17 21.88
CA GLY A 315 7.40 -2.90 23.17
C GLY A 315 5.92 -3.33 23.26
N HIS A 316 5.17 -3.23 22.16
CA HIS A 316 3.78 -3.70 22.08
C HIS A 316 3.72 -5.22 22.08
N LEU A 317 4.58 -5.87 21.30
CA LEU A 317 4.72 -7.32 21.34
C LEU A 317 5.02 -7.80 22.76
N LYS A 318 5.94 -7.16 23.49
CA LYS A 318 6.20 -7.53 24.88
C LYS A 318 4.95 -7.43 25.76
N ARG A 319 4.16 -6.36 25.63
CA ARG A 319 2.93 -6.20 26.41
C ARG A 319 1.95 -7.34 26.12
N LEU A 320 1.77 -7.66 24.85
CA LEU A 320 0.94 -8.78 24.42
C LEU A 320 1.43 -10.12 25.01
N LEU A 321 2.74 -10.38 24.99
CA LEU A 321 3.31 -11.58 25.60
C LEU A 321 3.20 -11.63 27.12
N ASP A 322 3.11 -10.48 27.79
CA ASP A 322 2.90 -10.39 29.23
C ASP A 322 1.44 -10.71 29.63
N GLU A 323 0.50 -10.62 28.69
CA GLU A 323 -0.93 -10.95 28.88
C GLU A 323 -1.21 -12.45 28.66
N LEU A 324 -0.29 -13.17 28.00
CA LEU A 324 -0.41 -14.61 27.84
C LEU A 324 -0.28 -15.34 29.20
N PRO A 325 -1.04 -16.44 29.40
CA PRO A 325 -0.88 -17.28 30.58
C PRO A 325 0.57 -17.77 30.74
N LYS A 326 1.10 -17.76 31.96
CA LYS A 326 2.52 -18.08 32.24
C LYS A 326 2.91 -19.53 31.91
N ASP A 327 1.93 -20.42 31.93
CA ASP A 327 2.04 -21.82 31.49
C ASP A 327 2.16 -21.94 29.96
N GLN A 328 1.64 -20.95 29.23
CA GLN A 328 1.71 -20.88 27.78
C GLN A 328 3.00 -20.19 27.32
N PHE A 329 3.34 -19.03 27.88
CA PHE A 329 4.54 -18.29 27.53
C PHE A 329 5.28 -17.78 28.78
N SER A 330 6.59 -18.03 28.85
CA SER A 330 7.43 -17.55 29.95
C SER A 330 8.36 -16.46 29.47
N ARG A 331 8.50 -15.38 30.25
CA ARG A 331 9.49 -14.32 30.00
C ARG A 331 10.93 -14.84 29.85
N LYS A 332 11.23 -16.02 30.39
CA LYS A 332 12.54 -16.68 30.25
C LYS A 332 12.83 -17.12 28.81
N ASP A 333 11.81 -17.25 27.97
CA ASP A 333 11.95 -17.60 26.55
C ASP A 333 12.51 -16.43 25.73
N LEU A 334 12.34 -15.19 26.21
CA LEU A 334 12.92 -14.01 25.59
C LEU A 334 14.39 -13.88 26.02
N LYS A 335 15.31 -13.92 25.06
CA LYS A 335 16.72 -13.68 25.35
C LYS A 335 16.97 -12.21 25.71
N PRO A 336 17.78 -11.94 26.76
CA PRO A 336 18.13 -10.58 27.15
C PRO A 336 19.12 -9.92 26.18
N TYR A 337 19.87 -10.70 25.41
CA TYR A 337 20.84 -10.22 24.43
C TYR A 337 20.82 -11.04 23.14
N SER A 338 21.12 -10.38 22.03
CA SER A 338 21.25 -11.00 20.72
C SER A 338 22.61 -11.67 20.57
N GLN A 339 22.62 -12.93 20.13
CA GLN A 339 23.83 -13.66 19.74
C GLN A 339 24.30 -13.29 18.33
N LEU A 340 23.55 -12.44 17.64
CA LEU A 340 23.89 -11.91 16.32
C LEU A 340 24.76 -10.65 16.40
N ALA A 341 24.94 -10.08 17.59
CA ALA A 341 25.77 -8.90 17.78
C ALA A 341 27.24 -9.18 17.39
N GLY A 342 27.80 -8.35 16.52
CA GLY A 342 29.19 -8.51 16.02
C GLY A 342 29.37 -9.59 14.95
N VAL A 343 28.33 -10.37 14.65
CA VAL A 343 28.33 -11.33 13.54
C VAL A 343 28.14 -10.56 12.22
N ASN A 344 28.85 -10.96 11.15
CA ASN A 344 28.69 -10.33 9.85
C ASN A 344 27.26 -10.55 9.30
N ARG A 345 26.79 -9.65 8.43
CA ARG A 345 25.40 -9.66 7.94
C ARG A 345 25.01 -10.99 7.29
N VAL A 346 25.84 -11.58 6.45
CA VAL A 346 25.50 -12.83 5.75
C VAL A 346 25.23 -13.96 6.74
N GLU A 347 26.09 -14.10 7.75
CA GLU A 347 25.92 -15.11 8.79
C GLU A 347 24.75 -14.79 9.73
N GLN A 348 24.45 -13.51 9.99
CA GLN A 348 23.23 -13.13 10.69
C GLN A 348 21.98 -13.63 9.95
N LEU A 349 21.90 -13.39 8.63
CA LEU A 349 20.76 -13.81 7.82
C LEU A 349 20.61 -15.33 7.83
N LYS A 350 21.70 -16.07 7.59
CA LYS A 350 21.70 -17.54 7.60
C LYS A 350 21.13 -18.12 8.91
N ARG A 351 21.49 -17.54 10.06
CA ARG A 351 20.97 -17.96 11.37
C ARG A 351 19.51 -17.57 11.59
N LEU A 352 19.06 -16.47 10.99
CA LEU A 352 17.70 -15.98 11.12
C LEU A 352 16.71 -16.74 10.23
N GLU A 353 17.15 -17.25 9.07
CA GLU A 353 16.29 -17.97 8.12
C GLU A 353 15.51 -19.14 8.73
N GLU A 354 16.09 -19.82 9.73
CA GLU A 354 15.44 -20.95 10.42
C GLU A 354 14.26 -20.52 11.32
N PHE A 355 14.11 -19.22 11.58
CA PHE A 355 13.13 -18.67 12.52
C PHE A 355 12.09 -17.77 11.87
N VAL A 356 12.14 -17.58 10.56
CA VAL A 356 11.18 -16.80 9.79
C VAL A 356 10.41 -17.75 8.89
N TYR A 357 9.08 -17.63 8.88
CA TYR A 357 8.17 -18.55 8.19
C TYR A 357 7.17 -17.76 7.34
N MET A 358 6.75 -18.36 6.23
CA MET A 358 5.62 -17.87 5.43
C MET A 358 4.32 -18.24 6.12
N VAL A 359 3.37 -17.31 6.19
CA VAL A 359 2.01 -17.58 6.67
C VAL A 359 1.09 -17.88 5.48
N LYS A 360 0.30 -18.94 5.60
CA LYS A 360 -0.71 -19.37 4.64
C LYS A 360 -2.05 -19.47 5.34
N VAL A 361 -3.03 -18.72 4.83
CA VAL A 361 -4.39 -18.69 5.36
C VAL A 361 -5.36 -19.30 4.37
N TYR A 362 -6.36 -19.98 4.91
CA TYR A 362 -7.43 -20.62 4.16
C TYR A 362 -8.74 -20.10 4.73
N ASN A 363 -9.65 -19.70 3.84
CA ASN A 363 -10.99 -19.17 4.15
C ASN A 363 -12.06 -20.04 3.48
#